data_AF-A0A7W0G773-F1
#
_entry.id   AF-A0A7W0G773-F1
#
_cell.length_a   1.000
_cell.length_b   1.000
_cell.length_c   1.000
_cell.angle_alpha   90.00
_cell.angle_beta   90.00
_cell.angle_gamma   90.00
#
_symmetry.space_group_name_H-M   'P 1'
#
loop_
_entity.id
_entity.type
_entity.pdbx_description
1 polymer ?
#
loop_
_entity_poly.entity_id
_entity_poly.type
_entity_poly.pdbx_seq_one_letter_code
_entity_poly.pdbx_strand_id
1 'polypeptide(L)' 'DPELNIRYGAWYLRHLLDKYDDERLALAAYNAGQANVDEWREHGVEIQFPETRHYVERVQELKLIYADAYAAELGLG' A
#
# COMPACT_ATOMS: atom_id res chain seq x y z
N ASP A 1 -12.32 -18.13 -0.25
CA ASP A 1 -12.02 -18.22 1.19
C ASP A 1 -11.46 -16.87 1.65
N PRO A 2 -12.20 -16.09 2.46
CA PRO A 2 -11.77 -14.78 2.93
C PRO A 2 -10.45 -14.80 3.70
N GLU A 3 -10.21 -15.82 4.53
CA GLU A 3 -9.00 -15.90 5.35
C GLU A 3 -7.76 -16.08 4.47
N LEU A 4 -7.89 -16.92 3.45
CA LEU A 4 -6.83 -17.16 2.47
C LEU A 4 -6.48 -15.88 1.69
N ASN A 5 -7.49 -15.11 1.27
CA ASN A 5 -7.29 -13.85 0.57
C ASN A 5 -6.56 -12.81 1.46
N ILE A 6 -6.94 -12.72 2.74
CA ILE A 6 -6.28 -11.82 3.70
C ILE A 6 -4.81 -12.21 3.88
N ARG A 7 -4.51 -13.51 4.04
CA ARG A 7 -3.12 -13.99 4.20
C ARG A 7 -2.26 -13.68 2.97
N TYR A 8 -2.76 -13.95 1.77
CA TYR A 8 -2.03 -13.63 0.54
C TYR A 8 -1.86 -12.12 0.34
N GLY A 9 -2.90 -11.33 0.61
CA GLY A 9 -2.83 -9.87 0.54
C GLY A 9 -1.80 -9.30 1.51
N ALA A 10 -1.81 -9.75 2.76
CA ALA A 10 -0.85 -9.33 3.78
C ALA A 10 0.59 -9.74 3.43
N TRP A 11 0.78 -10.98 2.94
CA TRP A 11 2.09 -11.44 2.49
C TRP A 11 2.61 -10.61 1.31
N TYR A 12 1.77 -10.34 0.31
CA TYR A 12 2.18 -9.57 -0.85
C TYR A 12 2.47 -8.12 -0.51
N LEU A 13 1.64 -7.50 0.34
CA LEU A 13 1.90 -6.14 0.83
C LEU A 13 3.21 -6.06 1.61
N ARG A 14 3.52 -7.05 2.47
CA ARG A 14 4.83 -7.13 3.15
C ARG A 14 5.98 -7.20 2.15
N HIS A 15 5.88 -8.07 1.14
CA HIS A 15 6.89 -8.18 0.09
C HIS A 15 7.16 -6.84 -0.62
N LEU A 16 6.10 -6.08 -0.93
CA LEU A 16 6.23 -4.78 -1.58
C LEU A 16 6.85 -3.72 -0.64
N LEU A 17 6.46 -3.72 0.64
CA LEU A 17 7.07 -2.83 1.64
C LEU A 17 8.58 -3.08 1.76
N ASP A 18 8.98 -4.35 1.84
CA ASP A 18 10.40 -4.74 1.93
C ASP A 18 11.17 -4.37 0.65
N LYS A 19 10.52 -4.43 -0.53
CA LYS A 19 11.13 -4.08 -1.81
C LYS A 19 11.37 -2.57 -1.97
N TYR A 20 10.36 -1.75 -1.64
CA TYR A 20 10.40 -0.33 -1.96
C TYR A 20 10.97 0.54 -0.85
N ASP A 21 10.89 0.08 0.41
CA ASP A 21 11.20 0.88 1.61
C ASP A 21 10.43 2.23 1.62
N ASP A 22 9.27 2.25 0.96
CA ASP A 22 8.39 3.39 0.82
C ASP A 22 6.94 2.88 0.74
N GLU A 23 6.13 3.26 1.73
CA GLU A 23 4.73 2.82 1.83
C GLU A 23 3.89 3.30 0.65
N ARG A 24 4.13 4.50 0.11
CA ARG A 24 3.39 5.02 -1.05
C ARG A 24 3.69 4.20 -2.30
N LEU A 25 4.96 3.86 -2.54
CA LEU A 25 5.35 3.00 -3.66
C LEU A 25 4.83 1.57 -3.50
N ALA A 26 4.84 1.03 -2.28
CA ALA A 26 4.27 -0.29 -2.01
C ALA A 26 2.75 -0.33 -2.28
N LEU A 27 1.99 0.67 -1.81
CA LEU A 27 0.56 0.78 -2.09
C LEU A 27 0.27 1.00 -3.57
N ALA A 28 1.08 1.81 -4.24
CA ALA A 28 0.97 2.00 -5.69
C ALA A 28 1.21 0.68 -6.43
N ALA A 29 2.21 -0.10 -6.03
CA ALA A 29 2.53 -1.37 -6.68
C ALA A 29 1.47 -2.45 -6.42
N TYR A 30 0.84 -2.42 -5.24
CA TYR A 30 -0.28 -3.30 -4.92
C TYR A 30 -1.49 -3.06 -5.84
N ASN A 31 -1.71 -1.79 -6.26
CA ASN A 31 -2.83 -1.40 -7.11
C ASN A 31 -2.52 -1.40 -8.62
N ALA A 32 -1.41 -0.79 -9.02
CA ALA A 32 -0.99 -0.63 -10.41
C ALA A 32 -0.13 -1.80 -10.92
N GLY A 33 0.33 -2.68 -10.03
CA GLY A 33 1.30 -3.71 -10.34
C GLY A 33 2.75 -3.21 -10.21
N GLN A 34 3.60 -4.10 -9.71
CA GLN A 34 5.01 -3.83 -9.43
C GLN A 34 5.80 -3.34 -10.66
N ALA A 35 5.57 -3.90 -11.85
CA ALA A 35 6.31 -3.52 -13.05
C ALA A 35 6.14 -2.04 -13.42
N ASN A 36 4.92 -1.50 -13.29
CA ASN A 36 4.66 -0.08 -13.55
C ASN A 36 5.39 0.83 -12.55
N VAL A 37 5.39 0.47 -11.27
CA VAL A 37 6.07 1.25 -10.24
C VAL A 37 7.59 1.17 -10.36
N ASP A 38 8.12 0.02 -10.73
CA ASP A 38 9.55 -0.14 -11.06
C ASP A 38 9.95 0.80 -12.21
N GLU A 39 9.17 0.82 -13.29
CA GLU A 39 9.39 1.71 -14.43
C GLU A 39 9.33 3.19 -14.02
N TRP A 40 8.33 3.60 -13.24
CA TRP A 40 8.22 4.98 -12.78
C TRP A 40 9.40 5.40 -11.90
N ARG A 41 9.81 4.52 -10.99
CA ARG A 41 10.96 4.76 -10.10
C ARG A 41 12.26 4.86 -10.88
N GLU A 42 12.47 4.00 -11.87
CA GLU A 42 13.65 4.02 -12.73
C GLU A 42 13.74 5.32 -13.54
N HIS A 43 12.62 5.80 -14.08
CA HIS A 43 12.56 7.05 -14.83
C HIS A 43 12.50 8.31 -13.95
N GLY A 44 12.41 8.15 -12.62
CA GLY A 44 12.27 9.27 -11.68
C GLY A 44 10.97 10.06 -11.87
N VAL A 45 9.91 9.41 -12.35
CA VAL A 45 8.59 10.02 -12.56
C VAL A 45 7.64 9.62 -11.44
N GLU A 46 6.65 10.48 -11.20
CA GLU A 46 5.62 10.22 -10.19
C GLU A 46 4.66 9.09 -10.64
N ILE A 47 3.77 8.67 -9.74
CA ILE A 47 2.71 7.70 -10.05
C ILE A 47 1.88 8.23 -11.22
N GLN A 48 1.87 7.51 -12.35
CA GLN A 48 1.27 7.99 -13.59
C GLN A 48 -0.25 7.80 -13.64
N PHE A 49 -0.77 6.74 -13.01
CA PHE A 49 -2.20 6.43 -13.03
C PHE A 49 -3.00 7.25 -12.01
N PRO A 50 -3.98 8.06 -12.45
CA PRO A 50 -4.84 8.83 -11.55
C PRO A 50 -5.55 7.97 -10.50
N GLU A 51 -6.04 6.80 -10.91
CA GLU A 51 -6.73 5.85 -10.04
C GLU A 51 -5.79 5.34 -8.95
N THR A 52 -4.52 5.11 -9.26
CA THR A 52 -3.51 4.67 -8.30
C THR A 52 -3.14 5.77 -7.33
N ARG A 53 -3.03 7.03 -7.78
CA ARG A 53 -2.84 8.18 -6.87
C ARG A 53 -3.98 8.26 -5.85
N HIS A 54 -5.22 8.22 -6.33
CA HIS A 54 -6.41 8.23 -5.48
C HIS A 54 -6.46 7.02 -4.53
N TYR A 55 -6.07 5.83 -4.99
CA TYR A 55 -5.97 4.63 -4.16
C TYR A 55 -4.98 4.82 -3.00
N VAL A 56 -3.77 5.31 -3.29
CA VAL A 56 -2.73 5.55 -2.27
C VAL A 56 -3.23 6.57 -1.23
N GLU A 57 -3.79 7.69 -1.68
CA GLU A 57 -4.35 8.72 -0.80
C GLU A 57 -5.44 8.15 0.11
N ARG A 58 -6.37 7.38 -0.47
CA ARG A 58 -7.49 6.79 0.28
C ARG A 58 -7.01 5.79 1.33
N VAL A 59 -6.04 4.94 1.02
CA VAL A 59 -5.51 3.96 1.98
C VAL A 59 -4.78 4.65 3.13
N GLN A 60 -4.02 5.71 2.85
CA GLN A 60 -3.34 6.50 3.90
C GLN A 60 -4.34 7.18 4.84
N GLU A 61 -5.41 7.77 4.30
CA GLU A 61 -6.49 8.35 5.11
C GLU A 61 -7.16 7.28 5.99
N LEU A 62 -7.53 6.14 5.41
CA LEU A 62 -8.15 5.05 6.14
C LEU A 62 -7.22 4.53 7.25
N LYS A 63 -5.93 4.38 6.98
CA LYS A 63 -4.95 3.94 7.98
C LYS A 63 -4.96 4.84 9.23
N LEU A 64 -5.06 6.15 9.06
CA LEU A 64 -5.15 7.09 10.19
C LEU A 64 -6.47 6.91 10.96
N ILE A 65 -7.58 6.77 10.25
CA ILE A 65 -8.90 6.54 10.87
C ILE A 65 -8.90 5.23 11.67
N TYR A 66 -8.37 4.15 11.10
CA TYR A 66 -8.28 2.85 11.79
C TYR A 66 -7.32 2.90 12.98
N ALA A 67 -6.19 3.61 12.86
CA ALA A 67 -5.26 3.78 13.97
C ALA A 67 -5.90 4.51 15.15
N ASP A 68 -6.72 5.53 14.89
CA ASP A 68 -7.45 6.27 15.93
C ASP A 68 -8.60 5.44 16.52
N ALA A 69 -9.46 4.88 15.66
CA ALA A 69 -10.64 4.14 16.09
C ALA A 69 -10.32 2.82 16.83
N TYR A 70 -9.18 2.21 16.54
CA TYR A 70 -8.74 0.92 17.11
C TYR A 70 -7.39 1.02 17.83
N ALA A 71 -7.08 2.19 18.39
CA ALA A 71 -5.79 2.44 19.01
C ALA A 71 -5.44 1.40 20.11
N ALA A 72 -6.44 0.99 20.90
CA ALA A 72 -6.28 0.01 21.97
C ALA A 72 -5.99 -1.40 21.43
N GLU A 73 -6.69 -1.82 20.37
CA GLU A 73 -6.54 -3.14 19.75
C GLU A 73 -5.23 -3.24 18.94
N LEU A 74 -4.76 -2.13 18.40
CA LEU A 74 -3.52 -2.04 17.63
C LEU A 74 -2.27 -1.80 18.49
N GLY A 75 -2.43 -1.62 19.80
CA GLY A 75 -1.31 -1.35 20.72
C GLY A 75 -0.65 0.00 20.49
N LEU A 76 -1.42 0.98 20.02
CA LEU A 76 -0.97 2.36 19.73
C LEU A 76 -1.28 3.35 20.87
N GLY A 77 -1.89 2.86 21.97
CA GLY A 77 -2.24 3.63 23.16
C GLY A 77 -1.28 3.47 24.34
#